data_AF-A0A937G0X9-F1
#
_entry.id   AF-A0A937G0X9-F1
#
_cell.length_a   1.000
_cell.length_b   1.000
_cell.length_c   1.000
_cell.angle_alpha   90.00
_cell.angle_beta   90.00
_cell.angle_gamma   90.00
#
_symmetry.space_group_name_H-M   'P 1'
#
loop_
_entity.id
_entity.type
_entity.pdbx_description
1 polymer ?
#
loop_
_entity_poly.entity_id
_entity_poly.type
_entity_poly.pdbx_seq_one_letter_code
_entity_poly.pdbx_strand_id
1 'polypeptide(L)' 'MIEIEPHYKPILLEALEDMMYKLSLQLNELKGKPLDKERKALTQKQSEIEKLQHIISIYPGEADN' A
#
# COMPACT_ATOMS: atom_id res chain seq x y z
N MET A 1 -4.06 18.43 -9.38
CA MET A 1 -4.50 17.67 -8.21
C MET A 1 -4.90 16.30 -8.73
N ILE A 2 -4.51 15.20 -8.09
CA ILE A 2 -4.97 13.87 -8.51
C ILE A 2 -6.39 13.71 -7.97
N GLU A 3 -7.35 13.48 -8.84
CA GLU A 3 -8.75 13.19 -8.48
C GLU A 3 -8.99 11.69 -8.59
N ILE A 4 -9.49 11.08 -7.51
CA ILE A 4 -9.87 9.67 -7.49
C ILE A 4 -11.38 9.61 -7.62
N GLU A 5 -11.88 9.11 -8.76
CA GLU A 5 -13.32 8.88 -8.91
C GLU A 5 -13.80 7.85 -7.87
N PRO A 6 -14.90 8.08 -7.16
CA PRO A 6 -15.30 7.25 -6.01
C PRO A 6 -15.43 5.76 -6.32
N HIS A 7 -15.85 5.38 -7.53
CA HIS A 7 -15.98 3.96 -7.93
C HIS A 7 -14.63 3.26 -8.16
N TYR A 8 -13.54 3.99 -8.35
CA TYR A 8 -12.19 3.39 -8.44
C TYR A 8 -11.58 3.13 -7.06
N LYS A 9 -12.09 3.75 -6.00
CA LYS A 9 -11.56 3.58 -4.64
C LYS A 9 -11.49 2.11 -4.19
N PRO A 10 -12.52 1.25 -4.39
CA PRO A 10 -12.45 -0.16 -4.00
C PRO A 10 -11.36 -0.93 -4.74
N ILE A 11 -11.28 -0.80 -6.07
CA ILE A 11 -10.30 -1.54 -6.89
C ILE A 11 -8.85 -1.08 -6.61
N LEU A 12 -8.66 0.21 -6.29
CA LEU A 12 -7.37 0.72 -5.88
C LEU A 12 -6.94 0.15 -4.52
N LEU A 13 -7.85 0.08 -3.55
CA LEU A 13 -7.55 -0.49 -2.23
C LEU A 13 -7.23 -1.99 -2.34
N GLU A 14 -8.02 -2.74 -3.12
CA GLU A 14 -7.78 -4.16 -3.39
C GLU A 14 -6.40 -4.40 -4.02
N ALA A 15 -6.03 -3.60 -5.03
CA ALA A 15 -4.72 -3.70 -5.65
C ALA A 15 -3.57 -3.44 -4.65
N LEU A 16 -3.75 -2.49 -3.72
CA LEU A 16 -2.75 -2.21 -2.69
C LEU A 16 -2.68 -3.31 -1.62
N GLU A 17 -3.81 -3.93 -1.27
CA GLU A 17 -3.83 -5.10 -0.39
C GLU A 17 -3.07 -6.28 -1.00
N ASP A 18 -3.28 -6.54 -2.29
CA ASP A 18 -2.55 -7.56 -3.06
C ASP A 18 -1.03 -7.30 -3.08
N MET A 19 -0.63 -6.03 -3.25
CA MET A 19 0.78 -5.63 -3.20
C MET A 19 1.37 -5.83 -1.80
N MET A 20 0.63 -5.47 -0.75
CA MET A 20 1.02 -5.71 0.65
C MET A 20 1.19 -7.20 0.94
N TYR A 21 0.28 -8.04 0.45
CA TYR A 21 0.38 -9.49 0.60
C TYR A 21 1.67 -10.02 -0.05
N LYS A 22 1.95 -9.64 -1.30
CA LYS A 22 3.19 -10.05 -2.00
C LYS A 22 4.45 -9.60 -1.27
N LEU A 23 4.49 -8.36 -0.78
CA LEU A 23 5.62 -7.85 0.02
C LEU A 23 5.79 -8.62 1.33
N SER A 24 4.69 -9.00 1.98
CA SER A 24 4.74 -9.78 3.22
C SER A 24 5.40 -11.15 3.01
N LEU A 25 5.16 -11.79 1.86
CA LEU A 25 5.81 -13.05 1.50
C LEU A 25 7.32 -12.86 1.32
N GLN A 26 7.73 -11.83 0.57
CA GLN A 26 9.15 -11.51 0.37
C GLN A 26 9.87 -11.18 1.69
N LEU A 27 9.25 -10.37 2.54
CA LEU A 27 9.80 -10.03 3.85
C LEU A 27 9.89 -11.23 4.80
N ASN A 28 8.94 -12.17 4.68
CA ASN A 28 8.96 -13.40 5.48
C ASN A 28 10.16 -14.29 5.14
N GLU A 29 10.58 -14.37 3.87
CA GLU A 29 11.80 -15.07 3.44
C GLU A 29 13.10 -14.46 4.01
N LEU A 30 13.03 -13.19 4.41
CA LEU A 30 14.14 -12.44 5.01
C LEU A 30 14.03 -12.33 6.54
N LYS A 31 13.03 -12.95 7.16
CA LYS A 31 12.79 -12.87 8.60
C LYS A 31 13.94 -13.52 9.37
N GLY A 32 14.42 -12.83 10.41
CA GLY A 32 15.55 -13.27 11.23
C GLY A 32 16.93 -13.09 10.58
N LYS A 33 17.00 -12.72 9.29
CA LYS A 33 18.25 -12.33 8.63
C LYS A 33 18.64 -10.89 8.99
N PRO A 34 19.92 -10.50 8.84
CA PRO A 34 20.35 -9.12 9.03
C PRO A 34 19.52 -8.12 8.22
N LEU A 35 19.45 -6.88 8.71
CA LEU A 35 18.77 -5.80 8.00
C LEU A 35 19.64 -5.27 6.86
N ASP A 36 19.72 -6.05 5.78
CA ASP A 36 20.46 -5.71 4.56
C ASP A 36 19.72 -4.67 3.69
N LYS A 37 20.35 -4.27 2.59
CA LYS A 37 19.80 -3.25 1.68
C LYS A 37 18.45 -3.68 1.09
N GLU A 38 18.28 -4.96 0.80
CA GLU A 38 17.06 -5.50 0.20
C GLU A 38 15.91 -5.47 1.20
N ARG A 39 16.14 -5.98 2.42
CA ARG A 39 15.14 -5.93 3.49
C ARG A 39 14.73 -4.50 3.82
N LYS A 40 15.68 -3.54 3.86
CA LYS A 40 15.37 -2.11 4.03
C LYS A 40 14.48 -1.57 2.91
N ALA A 41 14.80 -1.90 1.65
CA ALA A 41 14.02 -1.45 0.51
C ALA A 41 12.59 -2.03 0.53
N LEU A 42 12.43 -3.31 0.89
CA LEU A 42 11.12 -3.95 1.01
C LEU A 42 10.30 -3.36 2.16
N THR A 43 10.91 -3.10 3.33
CA THR A 43 10.23 -2.42 4.44
C THR A 43 9.82 -0.99 4.07
N GLN A 44 10.67 -0.26 3.34
CA GLN A 44 10.33 1.08 2.86
C GLN A 44 9.12 1.05 1.91
N LYS A 45 9.11 0.10 0.95
CA LYS A 45 7.96 -0.09 0.05
C LYS A 45 6.67 -0.42 0.79
N GLN A 46 6.75 -1.28 1.81
CA GLN A 46 5.61 -1.60 2.66
C GLN A 46 5.03 -0.32 3.29
N SER A 47 5.89 0.51 3.90
CA SER A 47 5.46 1.77 4.51
C SER A 47 4.89 2.78 3.50
N GLU A 48 5.37 2.80 2.26
CA GLU A 48 4.83 3.65 1.21
C GLU A 48 3.44 3.21 0.76
N ILE A 49 3.20 1.90 0.65
CA ILE A 49 1.89 1.35 0.32
C ILE A 49 0.88 1.60 1.44
N GLU A 50 1.27 1.39 2.70
CA GLU A 50 0.42 1.69 3.86
C GLU A 50 -0.02 3.17 3.88
N LYS A 51 0.90 4.09 3.57
CA LYS A 51 0.56 5.52 3.43
C LYS A 51 -0.42 5.77 2.30
N LEU A 52 -0.21 5.14 1.15
CA LEU A 52 -1.09 5.30 0.00
C LEU A 52 -2.49 4.73 0.28
N GLN A 53 -2.59 3.56 0.91
CA GLN A 53 -3.86 2.98 1.36
C GLN A 53 -4.59 3.94 2.30
N HIS A 54 -3.89 4.53 3.27
CA HIS A 54 -4.48 5.50 4.18
C HIS A 54 -5.00 6.73 3.44
N ILE A 55 -4.21 7.31 2.52
CA ILE A 55 -4.62 8.46 1.70
C ILE A 55 -5.88 8.14 0.90
N ILE A 56 -5.92 6.97 0.24
CA ILE A 56 -7.09 6.56 -0.57
C ILE A 56 -8.30 6.30 0.33
N SER A 57 -8.11 5.68 1.51
CA SER A 57 -9.23 5.37 2.41
C SER A 57 -9.92 6.62 2.95
N ILE A 58 -9.17 7.70 3.21
CA ILE A 58 -9.71 8.98 3.67
C ILE A 58 -10.03 9.96 2.54
N TYR A 59 -9.67 9.62 1.29
CA TYR A 59 -9.95 10.49 0.14
C TYR A 59 -11.48 10.70 0.03
N PRO A 60 -11.96 11.96 0.11
CA PRO A 60 -13.37 12.26 0.02
C PRO A 60 -13.85 11.87 -1.37
N GLY A 61 -14.78 10.92 -1.44
CA GLY A 61 -15.61 10.80 -2.62
C GLY A 61 -16.63 11.92 -2.56
N GLU A 62 -16.78 12.71 -3.61
CA GLU A 62 -17.84 13.71 -3.67
C GLU A 62 -19.18 13.04 -3.35
N ALA A 63 -19.70 13.35 -2.17
CA ALA A 63 -21.05 13.05 -1.73
C ALA A 63 -21.60 14.32 -1.07
N ASP A 64 -21.57 15.42 -1.82
CA ASP A 64 -22.37 16.61 -1.54
C ASP A 64 -23.08 16.99 -2.85
N ASN A 65 -24.29 16.44 -3.03
CA ASN A 65 -25.39 17.04 -3.80
C ASN A 65 -26.71 16.62 -3.15
#